data_AF-A0A848IQ64-F1
#
_entry.id   AF-A0A848IQ64-F1
#
_cell.length_a   1.000
_cell.length_b   1.000
_cell.length_c   1.000
_cell.angle_alpha   90.00
_cell.angle_beta   90.00
_cell.angle_gamma   90.00
#
_symmetry.space_group_name_H-M   'P 1'
#
loop_
_entity.id
_entity.type
_entity.pdbx_description
1 polymer ?
#
loop_
_entity_poly.entity_id
_entity_poly.type
_entity_poly.pdbx_seq_one_letter_code
_entity_poly.pdbx_strand_id
1 'polypeptide(L)'
;MNTPNLRTMPAGEPFDRLATALLALLDSARPADPQGDRLAGWKPVRGECHDNVDRWVALYPEARAVRGWRHEDFNGVTHKFVAHSAIRTAGGLVDVTLPCTEPARPFIEHPREVCGFFAVLCRVGLDYPAHEFRVELAALADEIEANRDFTLDEPVDGHCL
;
A
#
# COMPACT_ATOMS: atom_id res chain seq x y z
N MET A 1 23.18 11.73 -1.93
CA MET A 1 22.32 10.73 -2.60
C MET A 1 21.27 11.52 -3.36
N ASN A 2 21.19 11.36 -4.68
CA ASN A 2 20.09 11.98 -5.45
C ASN A 2 18.79 11.37 -4.94
N THR A 3 17.88 12.19 -4.45
CA THR A 3 16.51 11.75 -4.17
C THR A 3 15.94 11.23 -5.50
N PRO A 4 15.43 9.99 -5.55
CA PRO A 4 14.80 9.50 -6.77
C PRO A 4 13.71 10.48 -7.20
N ASN A 5 13.59 10.72 -8.50
CA ASN A 5 12.50 11.52 -9.05
C ASN A 5 11.21 10.70 -8.90
N LEU A 6 10.38 11.04 -7.91
CA LEU A 6 9.16 10.32 -7.56
C LEU A 6 7.94 11.11 -8.02
N ARG A 7 6.98 10.43 -8.63
CA ARG A 7 5.63 10.97 -8.86
C ARG A 7 4.67 10.28 -7.90
N THR A 8 3.90 11.07 -7.17
CA THR A 8 2.97 10.60 -6.15
C THR A 8 1.53 10.88 -6.56
N MET A 9 0.63 9.96 -6.20
CA MET A 9 -0.80 10.16 -6.31
C MET A 9 -1.45 9.74 -4.99
N PRO A 10 -1.92 10.70 -4.17
CA PRO A 10 -1.95 12.16 -4.37
C PRO A 10 -0.56 12.80 -4.50
N ALA A 11 -0.47 13.94 -5.20
CA ALA A 11 0.80 14.65 -5.42
C ALA A 11 1.12 15.69 -4.33
N GLY A 12 2.41 15.98 -4.12
CA GLY A 12 2.90 17.07 -3.27
C GLY A 12 2.97 16.76 -1.78
N GLU A 13 3.24 17.77 -0.95
CA GLU A 13 3.33 17.58 0.52
C GLU A 13 1.95 17.26 1.16
N PRO A 14 1.85 16.22 2.02
CA PRO A 14 2.92 15.47 2.68
C PRO A 14 3.26 14.14 1.98
N PHE A 15 2.66 13.90 0.82
CA PHE A 15 2.73 12.63 0.10
C PHE A 15 4.12 12.33 -0.44
N ASP A 16 4.90 13.34 -0.83
CA ASP A 16 6.29 13.13 -1.28
C ASP A 16 7.20 12.61 -0.15
N ARG A 17 7.04 13.16 1.06
CA ARG A 17 7.71 12.63 2.26
C ARG A 17 7.21 11.25 2.63
N LEU A 18 5.90 11.01 2.50
CA LEU A 18 5.33 9.68 2.73
C LEU A 18 5.90 8.65 1.77
N ALA A 19 5.96 8.96 0.47
CA ALA A 19 6.55 8.10 -0.55
C ALA A 19 7.98 7.72 -0.21
N THR A 20 8.80 8.74 0.10
CA THR A 20 10.20 8.52 0.47
C THR A 20 10.33 7.60 1.70
N ALA A 21 9.53 7.84 2.73
CA ALA A 21 9.56 7.03 3.95
C ALA A 21 9.08 5.59 3.72
N LEU A 22 7.99 5.39 2.97
CA LEU A 22 7.47 4.05 2.68
C LEU A 22 8.42 3.23 1.82
N LEU A 23 9.04 3.83 0.81
CA LEU A 23 10.04 3.15 -0.02
C LEU A 23 11.28 2.76 0.79
N ALA A 24 11.77 3.64 1.67
CA ALA A 24 12.90 3.34 2.54
C ALA A 24 12.63 2.21 3.54
N LEU A 25 11.36 2.01 3.93
CA LEU A 25 10.95 0.96 4.88
C LEU A 25 10.59 -0.36 4.20
N LEU A 26 10.50 -0.42 2.87
CA LEU A 26 9.93 -1.55 2.14
C LEU A 26 10.70 -2.86 2.38
N ASP A 27 12.03 -2.82 2.38
CA ASP A 27 12.88 -4.00 2.65
C ASP A 27 12.72 -4.55 4.08
N SER A 28 12.28 -3.69 5.00
CA SER A 28 12.02 -4.05 6.40
C SER A 28 10.55 -4.42 6.66
N ALA A 29 9.68 -4.30 5.65
CA ALA A 29 8.26 -4.58 5.78
C ALA A 29 8.04 -6.02 6.28
N ARG A 30 6.99 -6.18 7.09
CA ARG A 30 6.60 -7.48 7.65
C ARG A 30 5.17 -7.77 7.24
N PRO A 31 4.84 -9.01 6.87
CA PRO A 31 3.46 -9.34 6.57
C PRO A 31 2.59 -9.20 7.82
N ALA A 32 1.36 -8.71 7.64
CA ALA A 32 0.31 -8.88 8.63
C ALA A 32 -0.48 -10.15 8.27
N ASP A 33 -0.51 -11.13 9.16
CA ASP A 33 -1.09 -12.44 8.90
C ASP A 33 -2.63 -12.40 8.95
N PRO A 34 -3.37 -12.66 7.86
CA PRO A 34 -4.82 -12.61 7.83
C PRO A 34 -5.45 -13.74 8.67
N GLN A 35 -6.25 -13.37 9.66
CA GLN A 35 -6.84 -14.31 10.62
C GLN A 35 -8.29 -13.97 10.99
N GLY A 36 -8.93 -12.99 10.34
CA GLY A 36 -10.23 -12.46 10.72
C GLY A 36 -11.37 -13.50 10.83
N ASP A 37 -11.29 -14.61 10.11
CA ASP A 37 -12.27 -15.73 10.15
C ASP A 37 -11.82 -16.91 11.04
N ARG A 38 -10.59 -16.90 11.54
CA ARG A 38 -10.04 -17.91 12.46
C ARG A 38 -10.16 -17.52 13.93
N LEU A 39 -10.52 -16.27 14.20
CA LEU A 39 -10.64 -15.73 15.55
C LEU A 39 -12.02 -16.05 16.13
N ALA A 40 -12.05 -16.80 17.23
CA ALA A 40 -13.29 -17.32 17.82
C ALA A 40 -14.26 -16.18 18.20
N GLY A 41 -15.50 -16.26 17.71
CA GLY A 41 -16.54 -15.26 17.97
C GLY A 41 -16.34 -13.92 17.26
N TRP A 42 -15.26 -13.77 16.49
CA TRP A 42 -14.98 -12.56 15.73
C TRP A 42 -15.66 -12.58 14.37
N LYS A 43 -16.20 -11.43 13.97
CA LYS A 43 -16.83 -11.21 12.68
C LYS A 43 -16.45 -9.80 12.21
N PRO A 44 -15.41 -9.64 11.39
CA PRO A 44 -15.03 -8.33 10.88
C PRO A 44 -16.05 -7.82 9.86
N VAL A 45 -16.30 -6.51 9.86
CA VAL A 45 -17.11 -5.85 8.83
C VAL A 45 -16.25 -5.56 7.61
N ARG A 46 -16.67 -6.01 6.43
CA ARG A 46 -15.89 -5.86 5.20
C ARG A 46 -15.63 -4.38 4.89
N GLY A 47 -14.39 -4.04 4.60
CA GLY A 47 -13.98 -2.67 4.25
C GLY A 47 -13.71 -1.76 5.45
N GLU A 48 -14.12 -2.13 6.65
CA GLU A 48 -13.94 -1.34 7.88
C GLU A 48 -12.66 -1.75 8.63
N CYS A 49 -11.52 -1.76 7.95
CA CYS A 49 -10.28 -2.29 8.53
C CYS A 49 -9.85 -1.55 9.82
N HIS A 50 -10.07 -0.23 9.90
CA HIS A 50 -9.72 0.57 11.07
C HIS A 50 -10.64 0.29 12.25
N ASP A 51 -11.96 0.34 12.04
CA ASP A 51 -12.98 0.15 13.07
C ASP A 51 -12.99 -1.29 13.59
N ASN A 52 -12.73 -2.27 12.73
CA ASN A 52 -12.53 -3.66 13.14
C ASN A 52 -11.34 -3.80 14.10
N VAL A 53 -10.22 -3.15 13.82
CA VAL A 53 -9.06 -3.19 14.72
C VAL A 53 -9.37 -2.48 16.04
N ASP A 54 -10.09 -1.35 16.01
CA ASP A 54 -10.47 -0.64 17.24
C ASP A 54 -11.40 -1.47 18.11
N ARG A 55 -12.40 -2.10 17.50
CA ARG A 55 -13.31 -3.02 18.20
C ARG A 55 -12.57 -4.24 18.74
N TRP A 56 -11.56 -4.75 18.03
CA TRP A 56 -10.72 -5.83 18.54
C TRP A 56 -9.96 -5.40 19.79
N VAL A 57 -9.26 -4.28 19.74
CA VAL A 57 -8.46 -3.77 20.88
C VAL A 57 -9.35 -3.42 22.07
N ALA A 58 -10.58 -2.96 21.84
CA ALA A 58 -11.54 -2.74 22.92
C ALA A 58 -11.94 -4.04 23.65
N LEU A 59 -11.94 -5.19 22.95
CA LEU A 59 -12.23 -6.51 23.55
C LEU A 59 -10.98 -7.17 24.15
N TYR A 60 -9.81 -6.88 23.61
CA TYR A 60 -8.52 -7.48 23.98
C TYR A 60 -7.46 -6.39 24.19
N PRO A 61 -7.45 -5.73 25.37
CA PRO A 61 -6.60 -4.56 25.63
C PRO A 61 -5.09 -4.83 25.61
N GLU A 62 -4.67 -6.09 25.67
CA GLU A 62 -3.27 -6.51 25.49
C GLU A 62 -2.77 -6.36 24.06
N ALA A 63 -3.69 -6.32 23.09
CA ALA A 63 -3.38 -6.07 21.69
C ALA A 63 -3.23 -4.57 21.43
N ARG A 64 -2.30 -4.19 20.56
CA ARG A 64 -2.13 -2.80 20.13
C ARG A 64 -2.55 -2.61 18.68
N ALA A 65 -3.38 -1.60 18.42
CA ALA A 65 -3.70 -1.18 17.06
C ALA A 65 -2.44 -0.65 16.34
N VAL A 66 -2.26 -1.07 15.10
CA VAL A 66 -1.21 -0.59 14.19
C VAL A 66 -1.85 -0.04 12.93
N ARG A 67 -1.59 1.24 12.67
CA ARG A 67 -2.02 1.95 11.46
C ARG A 67 -0.88 1.96 10.47
N GLY A 68 -1.18 1.74 9.20
CA GLY A 68 -0.12 1.62 8.21
C GLY A 68 -0.62 1.33 6.80
N TRP A 69 0.28 0.76 6.02
CA TRP A 69 0.14 0.59 4.59
C TRP A 69 0.47 -0.83 4.20
N ARG A 70 -0.46 -1.48 3.51
CA ARG A 70 -0.23 -2.73 2.82
C ARG A 70 0.39 -2.44 1.46
N HIS A 71 1.54 -3.01 1.16
CA HIS A 71 2.13 -2.94 -0.17
C HIS A 71 1.43 -3.98 -1.06
N GLU A 72 0.73 -3.48 -2.07
CA GLU A 72 0.04 -4.29 -3.06
C GLU A 72 0.88 -4.41 -4.33
N ASP A 73 0.22 -4.57 -5.47
CA ASP A 73 0.81 -4.88 -6.76
C ASP A 73 1.93 -3.89 -7.12
N PHE A 74 3.05 -4.44 -7.61
CA PHE A 74 4.19 -3.71 -8.13
C PHE A 74 4.46 -4.21 -9.54
N ASN A 75 4.40 -3.31 -10.52
CA ASN A 75 4.60 -3.65 -11.93
C ASN A 75 6.04 -3.39 -12.43
N GLY A 76 6.99 -3.17 -11.51
CA GLY A 76 8.36 -2.76 -11.84
C GLY A 76 8.59 -1.25 -11.78
N VAL A 77 7.53 -0.42 -11.82
CA VAL A 77 7.63 1.05 -11.92
C VAL A 77 6.80 1.75 -10.85
N THR A 78 5.59 1.25 -10.59
CA THR A 78 4.62 1.86 -9.69
C THR A 78 4.41 0.98 -8.46
N HIS A 79 4.70 1.53 -7.29
CA HIS A 79 4.32 0.96 -6.01
C HIS A 79 2.90 1.38 -5.64
N LYS A 80 2.07 0.40 -5.24
CA LYS A 80 0.73 0.63 -4.69
C LYS A 80 0.72 0.36 -3.20
N PHE A 81 0.37 1.36 -2.41
CA PHE A 81 0.17 1.27 -0.96
C PHE A 81 -1.30 1.46 -0.63
N VAL A 82 -1.90 0.52 0.10
CA VAL A 82 -3.28 0.62 0.55
C VAL A 82 -3.31 0.81 2.06
N ALA A 83 -3.98 1.88 2.50
CA ALA A 83 -4.20 2.19 3.89
C ALA A 83 -4.90 1.01 4.56
N HIS A 84 -4.31 0.51 5.65
CA HIS A 84 -4.78 -0.69 6.31
C HIS A 84 -4.51 -0.64 7.81
N SER A 85 -5.10 -1.57 8.55
CA SER A 85 -4.82 -1.72 9.97
C SER A 85 -4.73 -3.17 10.38
N ALA A 86 -3.82 -3.40 11.31
CA ALA A 86 -3.57 -4.70 11.92
C ALA A 86 -3.44 -4.51 13.43
N ILE A 87 -3.39 -5.61 14.16
CA ILE A 87 -2.99 -5.62 15.57
C ILE A 87 -1.56 -6.11 15.70
N ARG A 88 -0.85 -5.61 16.71
CA ARG A 88 0.42 -6.17 17.16
C ARG A 88 0.18 -7.07 18.36
N THR A 89 0.71 -8.28 18.27
CA THR A 89 0.74 -9.28 19.34
C THR A 89 2.19 -9.63 19.67
N ALA A 90 2.41 -10.49 20.67
CA ALA A 90 3.75 -11.03 20.97
C ALA A 90 4.33 -11.86 19.80
N GLY A 91 3.47 -12.44 18.95
CA GLY A 91 3.86 -13.26 17.80
C GLY A 91 4.09 -12.49 16.51
N GLY A 92 3.78 -11.19 16.47
CA GLY A 92 3.92 -10.36 15.28
C GLY A 92 2.68 -9.55 14.93
N LEU A 93 2.51 -9.22 13.65
CA LEU A 93 1.36 -8.50 13.13
C LEU A 93 0.28 -9.49 12.69
N VAL A 94 -0.94 -9.28 13.18
CA VAL A 94 -2.12 -10.07 12.80
C VAL A 94 -3.15 -9.13 12.18
N ASP A 95 -3.66 -9.52 11.03
CA ASP A 95 -4.76 -8.84 10.37
C ASP A 95 -6.09 -9.52 10.76
N VAL A 96 -6.79 -8.90 11.70
CA VAL A 96 -8.10 -9.35 12.18
C VAL A 96 -9.24 -8.97 11.23
N THR A 97 -8.95 -8.26 10.14
CA THR A 97 -9.94 -7.63 9.27
C THR A 97 -10.23 -8.46 8.01
N LEU A 98 -9.28 -9.31 7.62
CA LEU A 98 -9.33 -10.15 6.42
C LEU A 98 -9.39 -11.64 6.76
N PRO A 99 -10.06 -12.46 5.93
CA PRO A 99 -10.07 -13.91 6.12
C PRO A 99 -8.68 -14.51 5.83
N CYS A 100 -8.39 -15.68 6.41
CA CYS A 100 -7.11 -16.36 6.27
C CYS A 100 -6.78 -16.87 4.87
N THR A 101 -7.75 -16.79 3.95
CA THR A 101 -7.57 -17.12 2.53
C THR A 101 -6.93 -15.98 1.75
N GLU A 102 -6.93 -14.75 2.28
CA GLU A 102 -6.23 -13.64 1.66
C GLU A 102 -4.71 -13.82 1.77
N PRO A 103 -3.93 -13.40 0.76
CA PRO A 103 -2.48 -13.47 0.83
C PRO A 103 -1.93 -12.52 1.88
N ALA A 104 -1.01 -13.00 2.70
CA ALA A 104 -0.25 -12.17 3.62
C ALA A 104 0.66 -11.23 2.82
N ARG A 105 0.28 -9.95 2.74
CA ARG A 105 1.00 -8.92 1.99
C ARG A 105 1.93 -8.13 2.92
N PRO A 106 3.05 -7.57 2.42
CA PRO A 106 3.92 -6.73 3.23
C PRO A 106 3.14 -5.54 3.82
N PHE A 107 3.38 -5.26 5.09
CA PHE A 107 2.77 -4.18 5.82
C PHE A 107 3.85 -3.28 6.45
N ILE A 108 3.65 -1.98 6.33
CA ILE A 108 4.53 -0.94 6.86
C ILE A 108 3.72 -0.10 7.86
N GLU A 109 4.15 -0.06 9.12
CA GLU A 109 3.55 0.86 10.12
C GLU A 109 3.76 2.29 9.65
N HIS A 110 2.72 3.12 9.77
CA HIS A 110 2.75 4.49 9.27
C HIS A 110 3.91 5.29 9.93
N PRO A 111 4.78 5.92 9.12
CA PRO A 111 5.91 6.70 9.63
C PRO A 111 5.40 7.93 10.38
N ARG A 112 5.61 7.99 11.69
CA ARG A 112 5.04 9.02 12.59
C ARG A 112 5.56 10.42 12.32
N GLU A 113 6.70 10.53 11.65
CA GLU A 113 7.33 11.76 11.20
C GLU A 113 6.60 12.39 10.01
N VAL A 114 5.73 11.65 9.30
CA VAL A 114 4.96 12.12 8.14
C VAL A 114 3.50 12.36 8.50
N CYS A 115 3.26 13.48 9.21
CA CYS A 115 1.96 13.86 9.77
C CYS A 115 1.20 12.68 10.45
N GLY A 116 -0.07 12.85 10.77
CA GLY A 116 -0.85 11.76 11.36
C GLY A 116 -1.42 10.84 10.28
N PHE A 117 -1.49 9.53 10.53
CA PHE A 117 -2.08 8.57 9.59
C PHE A 117 -3.46 9.01 9.08
N PHE A 118 -4.40 9.31 9.98
CA PHE A 118 -5.71 9.81 9.58
C PHE A 118 -5.67 11.22 8.98
N ALA A 119 -4.67 12.03 9.30
CA ALA A 119 -4.49 13.33 8.64
C ALA A 119 -4.07 13.17 7.17
N VAL A 120 -3.35 12.10 6.81
CA VAL A 120 -3.10 11.72 5.41
C VAL A 120 -4.40 11.29 4.74
N LEU A 121 -5.15 10.36 5.34
CA LEU A 121 -6.37 9.81 4.73
C LEU A 121 -7.49 10.85 4.60
N CYS A 122 -7.60 11.78 5.54
CA CYS A 122 -8.65 12.80 5.55
C CYS A 122 -8.28 14.05 4.75
N ARG A 123 -7.14 14.08 4.05
CA ARG A 123 -6.76 15.23 3.22
C ARG A 123 -7.56 15.19 1.90
N VAL A 124 -8.84 15.61 1.99
CA VAL A 124 -9.83 15.54 0.92
C VAL A 124 -9.56 16.60 -0.17
N GLY A 125 -9.71 16.17 -1.42
CA GLY A 125 -9.60 16.96 -2.64
C GLY A 125 -9.47 16.11 -3.92
N LEU A 126 -9.55 14.78 -3.82
CA LEU A 126 -9.41 13.86 -4.93
C LEU A 126 -10.64 12.98 -5.00
N ASP A 127 -11.22 12.84 -6.19
CA ASP A 127 -12.36 11.98 -6.52
C ASP A 127 -12.02 10.47 -6.43
N TYR A 128 -11.01 10.11 -5.64
CA TYR A 128 -10.51 8.76 -5.43
C TYR A 128 -10.66 8.38 -3.96
N PRO A 129 -10.95 7.11 -3.64
CA PRO A 129 -10.97 6.67 -2.25
C PRO A 129 -9.58 6.92 -1.66
N ALA A 130 -9.51 7.74 -0.61
CA ALA A 130 -8.28 8.19 0.07
C ALA A 130 -7.52 7.07 0.79
N HIS A 131 -7.75 5.82 0.39
CA HIS A 131 -7.15 4.61 0.93
C HIS A 131 -6.08 4.04 -0.01
N GLU A 132 -5.95 4.52 -1.25
CA GLU A 132 -4.85 4.15 -2.13
C GLU A 132 -3.82 5.28 -2.24
N PHE A 133 -2.54 4.91 -2.16
CA PHE A 133 -1.41 5.80 -2.37
C PHE A 133 -0.45 5.17 -3.38
N ARG A 134 -0.20 5.88 -4.49
CA ARG A 134 0.67 5.38 -5.57
C ARG A 134 1.96 6.18 -5.63
N VAL A 135 3.06 5.47 -5.82
CA VAL A 135 4.40 6.05 -6.00
C VAL A 135 5.01 5.48 -7.26
N GLU A 136 5.27 6.33 -8.23
CA GLU A 136 5.90 5.97 -9.51
C GLU A 136 7.37 6.42 -9.53
N LEU A 137 8.24 5.53 -9.97
CA LEU A 137 9.64 5.80 -10.26
C LEU A 137 9.74 6.54 -11.61
N ALA A 138 9.68 7.87 -11.58
CA ALA A 138 9.50 8.69 -12.79
C ALA A 138 10.58 8.46 -13.85
N ALA A 139 11.85 8.37 -13.44
CA ALA A 139 12.96 8.14 -14.37
C ALA A 139 12.83 6.80 -15.13
N LEU A 140 12.39 5.74 -14.44
CA LEU A 140 12.19 4.44 -15.07
C LEU A 140 10.95 4.42 -15.96
N ALA A 141 9.88 5.12 -15.56
CA ALA A 141 8.69 5.28 -16.37
C ALA A 141 9.01 5.98 -17.70
N ASP A 142 9.73 7.10 -17.62
CA ASP A 142 10.14 7.90 -18.77
C ASP A 142 11.07 7.09 -19.70
N GLU A 143 11.99 6.27 -19.17
CA GLU A 143 12.84 5.36 -19.96
C GLU A 143 12.03 4.28 -20.69
N ILE A 144 11.04 3.67 -20.03
CA ILE A 144 10.17 2.65 -20.65
C ILE A 144 9.34 3.27 -21.78
N GLU A 145 8.81 4.48 -21.56
CA GLU A 145 8.04 5.20 -22.57
C GLU A 145 8.91 5.59 -23.77
N ALA A 146 10.11 6.14 -23.55
CA ALA A 146 11.04 6.47 -24.61
C ALA A 146 11.46 5.25 -25.47
N ASN A 147 11.51 4.05 -24.87
CA ASN A 147 11.83 2.81 -25.56
C ASN A 147 10.62 2.15 -26.27
N ARG A 148 9.38 2.56 -25.95
CA ARG A 148 8.18 2.06 -26.64
C ARG A 148 8.01 2.61 -28.06
N ASP A 149 8.58 3.79 -28.33
CA ASP A 149 8.46 4.46 -29.63
C ASP A 149 9.37 3.87 -30.73
N PHE A 150 10.15 2.84 -30.42
CA PHE A 150 11.12 2.22 -31.34
C PHE A 150 10.76 0.81 -31.84
N THR A 151 9.53 0.32 -31.62
CA THR A 151 9.04 -0.81 -32.43
C THR A 151 8.49 -0.27 -33.75
N LEU A 152 9.35 -0.21 -34.78
CA LEU A 152 8.89 -0.19 -36.17
C LEU A 152 8.02 -1.43 -36.36
N ASP A 153 6.75 -1.23 -36.70
CA ASP A 153 5.95 -2.27 -37.34
C ASP A 153 6.76 -2.75 -38.55
N GLU A 154 7.33 -3.96 -38.47
CA GLU A 154 7.88 -4.58 -39.67
C GLU A 154 6.73 -4.67 -40.67
N PRO A 155 6.88 -4.12 -41.89
CA PRO A 155 5.86 -4.29 -42.90
C PRO A 155 5.69 -5.79 -43.13
N VAL A 156 4.49 -6.28 -42.88
CA VAL A 156 4.09 -7.63 -43.29
C VAL A 156 4.19 -7.64 -44.80
N ASP A 157 5.30 -8.16 -45.32
CA ASP A 157 5.51 -8.32 -46.74
C ASP A 157 4.37 -9.15 -47.31
N GLY A 158 3.47 -8.47 -48.00
CA GLY A 158 2.42 -9.06 -48.79
C GLY A 158 3.03 -9.93 -49.87
N HIS A 159 3.04 -11.25 -49.64
CA HIS A 159 3.10 -12.20 -50.73
C HIS A 159 1.68 -12.40 -51.28
N CYS A 160 1.32 -11.52 -52.21
CA CYS A 160 0.56 -11.98 -53.38
C CYS A 160 1.49 -12.85 -54.21
N LEU A 161 1.23 -14.15 -54.23
CA LEU A 161 1.04 -15.00 -55.43
C LEU A 161 0.73 -16.43 -55.00
#